data_AF-A0A9E1R1C2-F1
#
_entry.id   AF-A0A9E1R1C2-F1
#
_cell.length_a   1.000
_cell.length_b   1.000
_cell.length_c   1.000
_cell.angle_alpha   90.00
_cell.angle_beta   90.00
_cell.angle_gamma   90.00
#
_symmetry.space_group_name_H-M   'P 1'
#
loop_
_entity.id
_entity.type
_entity.pdbx_description
1 polymer ?
#
loop_
_entity_poly.entity_id
_entity_poly.type
_entity_poly.pdbx_seq_one_letter_code
_entity_poly.pdbx_strand_id
1 'polypeptide(L)'
;AHQAEAIQGLAKRLGVTHLDQLLSDPKVKTELISNTESAIEDGVYGVPTFVINKQRFWGLDQMDMMLDFLERGMMIDAGEYARLTKLPYGIRRS
;
A
#
# COMPACT_ATOMS: atom_id res chain seq x y z
N ALA A 1 11.59 17.79 11.55
CA ALA A 1 10.31 18.40 11.98
C ALA A 1 9.67 19.07 10.78
N HIS A 2 8.38 18.87 10.54
CA HIS A 2 7.67 19.57 9.46
C HIS A 2 7.69 21.07 9.74
N GLN A 3 8.30 21.85 8.86
CA GLN A 3 8.29 23.31 8.99
C GLN A 3 6.92 23.81 8.50
N ALA A 4 6.21 24.58 9.31
CA ALA A 4 4.90 25.13 8.96
C ALA A 4 4.93 25.87 7.61
N GLU A 5 6.04 26.55 7.32
CA GLU A 5 6.30 27.23 6.04
C GLU A 5 6.27 26.27 4.83
N ALA A 6 6.80 25.06 4.96
CA ALA A 6 6.79 24.07 3.88
C ALA A 6 5.36 23.60 3.56
N ILE A 7 4.53 23.40 4.58
CA ILE A 7 3.13 22.99 4.40
C ILE A 7 2.31 24.12 3.77
N GLN A 8 2.53 25.37 4.21
CA GLN A 8 1.90 26.55 3.61
C GLN A 8 2.30 26.74 2.14
N GLY A 9 3.59 26.55 1.83
CA GLY A 9 4.08 26.58 0.45
C GLY A 9 3.44 25.52 -0.44
N LEU A 10 3.24 24.31 0.09
CA LEU A 10 2.54 23.24 -0.62
C LEU A 10 1.06 23.54 -0.81
N ALA A 11 0.36 24.01 0.23
CA ALA A 11 -1.05 24.37 0.16
C ALA A 11 -1.31 25.42 -0.92
N LYS A 12 -0.47 26.45 -1.01
CA LYS A 12 -0.53 27.46 -2.08
C LYS A 12 -0.37 26.84 -3.47
N ARG A 13 0.60 25.94 -3.66
CA ARG A 13 0.87 25.27 -4.94
C ARG A 13 -0.27 24.33 -5.37
N LEU A 14 -0.92 23.70 -4.40
CA LEU A 14 -2.05 22.78 -4.61
C LEU A 14 -3.41 23.48 -4.64
N GLY A 15 -3.47 24.80 -4.42
CA GLY A 15 -4.73 25.56 -4.39
C GLY A 15 -5.60 25.29 -3.15
N VAL A 16 -5.02 24.78 -2.07
CA VAL A 16 -5.72 24.52 -0.81
C VAL A 16 -5.88 25.84 -0.04
N THR A 17 -7.13 26.23 0.23
CA THR A 17 -7.48 27.40 1.03
C THR A 17 -7.86 26.99 2.46
N HIS A 18 -7.86 27.94 3.40
CA HIS A 18 -8.25 27.71 4.80
C HIS A 18 -7.47 26.59 5.51
N LEU A 19 -6.18 26.43 5.20
CA LEU A 19 -5.32 25.34 5.68
C LEU A 19 -5.40 25.15 7.21
N ASP A 20 -5.31 26.22 7.99
CA ASP A 20 -5.33 26.11 9.45
C ASP A 20 -6.64 25.53 9.98
N GLN A 21 -7.77 25.87 9.35
CA GLN A 21 -9.08 25.30 9.69
C GLN A 21 -9.11 23.81 9.36
N LEU A 22 -8.64 23.42 8.16
CA LEU A 22 -8.57 22.02 7.73
C LEU A 22 -7.66 21.18 8.64
N LEU A 23 -6.48 21.68 9.00
CA LEU A 23 -5.55 20.98 9.90
C LEU A 23 -6.10 20.83 11.32
N SER A 24 -6.91 21.80 11.76
CA SER A 24 -7.54 21.78 13.09
C SER A 24 -8.86 21.01 13.15
N ASP A 25 -9.47 20.67 12.00
CA ASP A 25 -10.74 19.95 11.96
C ASP A 25 -10.59 18.54 12.56
N PRO A 26 -11.30 18.20 13.65
CA PRO A 26 -11.25 16.88 14.25
C PRO A 26 -11.55 15.75 13.26
N LYS A 27 -12.39 16.00 12.24
CA LYS A 27 -12.74 15.01 11.21
C LYS A 27 -11.52 14.55 10.43
N VAL A 28 -10.58 15.43 10.12
CA VAL A 28 -9.35 15.09 9.39
C VAL A 28 -8.51 14.09 10.19
N LYS A 29 -8.42 14.28 11.51
CA LYS A 29 -7.71 13.36 12.40
C LYS A 29 -8.44 12.02 12.52
N THR A 30 -9.77 12.03 12.63
CA THR A 30 -10.59 10.81 12.66
C THR A 30 -10.42 10.01 11.36
N GLU A 31 -10.45 10.67 10.21
CA GLU A 31 -10.27 10.03 8.91
C GLU A 31 -8.86 9.43 8.76
N LEU A 32 -7.81 10.15 9.19
CA LEU A 32 -6.45 9.62 9.19
C LEU A 32 -6.31 8.33 10.04
N ILE A 33 -6.96 8.29 11.21
CA ILE A 33 -6.98 7.11 12.08
C ILE A 33 -7.72 5.96 11.37
N SER A 34 -8.93 6.22 10.86
CA SER A 34 -9.74 5.21 10.17
C SER A 34 -9.03 4.62 8.94
N ASN A 35 -8.33 5.45 8.17
CA ASN A 35 -7.52 4.99 7.03
C ASN A 35 -6.37 4.08 7.48
N THR A 36 -5.76 4.37 8.64
CA THR A 36 -4.70 3.53 9.22
C THR A 36 -5.25 2.20 9.71
N GLU A 37 -6.41 2.22 10.37
CA GLU A 37 -7.11 1.00 10.82
C GLU A 37 -7.50 0.11 9.64
N SER A 38 -8.08 0.69 8.59
CA SER A 38 -8.41 -0.04 7.35
C SER A 38 -7.17 -0.67 6.71
N ALA A 39 -6.04 0.03 6.68
CA ALA A 39 -4.79 -0.54 6.16
C ALA A 39 -4.32 -1.74 7.00
N ILE A 40 -4.44 -1.68 8.34
CA ILE A 40 -4.11 -2.80 9.23
C ILE A 40 -5.04 -4.00 8.96
N GLU A 41 -6.34 -3.75 8.80
CA GLU A 41 -7.33 -4.79 8.47
C GLU A 41 -7.02 -5.49 7.13
N ASP A 42 -6.51 -4.74 6.15
CA ASP A 42 -6.05 -5.27 4.86
C ASP A 42 -4.70 -6.03 4.94
N GLY A 43 -4.08 -6.06 6.12
CA GLY A 43 -2.81 -6.73 6.39
C GLY A 43 -1.58 -5.92 5.96
N VAL A 44 -1.71 -4.59 5.84
CA VAL A 44 -0.58 -3.69 5.59
C VAL A 44 0.26 -3.55 6.84
N TYR A 45 1.57 -3.74 6.70
CA TYR A 45 2.54 -3.65 7.81
C TYR A 45 3.70 -2.69 7.53
N GLY A 46 3.73 -2.05 6.36
CA GLY A 46 4.77 -1.11 5.97
C GLY A 46 4.36 -0.26 4.77
N VAL A 47 5.14 0.79 4.48
CA VAL A 47 4.85 1.72 3.38
C VAL A 47 6.02 1.80 2.37
N PRO A 48 5.75 1.96 1.06
CA PRO A 48 4.43 1.83 0.44
C PRO A 48 3.99 0.35 0.35
N THR A 49 2.71 0.09 0.55
CA THR A 49 2.08 -1.20 0.23
C THR A 49 0.88 -0.95 -0.69
N PHE A 50 0.80 -1.70 -1.77
CA PHE A 50 -0.35 -1.71 -2.68
C PHE A 50 -1.19 -2.96 -2.44
N VAL A 51 -2.50 -2.78 -2.24
CA VAL A 51 -3.44 -3.89 -2.04
C VAL A 51 -4.33 -4.00 -3.28
N ILE A 52 -4.26 -5.13 -3.98
CA ILE A 52 -5.00 -5.39 -5.23
C ILE A 52 -5.61 -6.79 -5.16
N ASN A 53 -6.93 -6.91 -5.24
CA ASN A 53 -7.64 -8.20 -5.17
C ASN A 53 -7.17 -9.09 -3.99
N LYS A 54 -6.97 -8.48 -2.80
CA LYS A 54 -6.45 -9.10 -1.57
C LYS A 54 -4.95 -9.49 -1.57
N GLN A 55 -4.24 -9.27 -2.68
CA GLN A 55 -2.78 -9.39 -2.74
C GLN A 55 -2.12 -8.10 -2.29
N ARG A 56 -0.96 -8.23 -1.63
CA ARG A 56 -0.17 -7.11 -1.08
C ARG A 56 1.20 -7.07 -1.75
N PHE A 57 1.57 -5.92 -2.29
CA PHE A 57 2.88 -5.63 -2.85
C PHE A 57 3.54 -4.56 -1.98
N TRP A 58 4.49 -4.97 -1.13
CA TRP A 58 5.17 -4.08 -0.20
C TRP A 58 6.55 -3.71 -0.73
N GLY A 59 6.81 -2.40 -0.83
CA GLY A 59 8.07 -1.87 -1.35
C GLY A 59 7.98 -1.42 -2.81
N LEU A 60 8.87 -0.50 -3.19
CA LEU A 60 8.98 0.01 -4.56
C LEU A 60 9.60 -1.03 -5.51
N ASP A 61 10.38 -1.96 -4.97
CA ASP A 61 10.99 -3.08 -5.67
C ASP A 61 9.97 -4.14 -6.12
N GLN A 62 8.74 -4.10 -5.59
CA GLN A 62 7.65 -4.99 -6.00
C GLN A 62 6.76 -4.39 -7.11
N MET A 63 7.06 -3.20 -7.62
CA MET A 63 6.19 -2.52 -8.59
C MET A 63 6.06 -3.27 -9.93
N ASP A 64 7.15 -3.84 -10.45
CA ASP A 64 7.08 -4.61 -11.71
C ASP A 64 6.17 -5.84 -11.55
N MET A 65 6.31 -6.58 -10.44
CA MET A 65 5.46 -7.72 -10.12
C MET A 65 3.99 -7.32 -9.91
N MET A 66 3.75 -6.15 -9.32
CA MET A 66 2.41 -5.57 -9.16
C MET A 66 1.77 -5.26 -10.51
N LEU A 67 2.51 -4.67 -11.45
CA LEU A 67 2.02 -4.37 -12.79
C LEU A 67 1.73 -5.66 -13.58
N ASP A 68 2.64 -6.63 -13.52
CA ASP A 68 2.43 -7.96 -14.11
C ASP A 68 1.15 -8.63 -13.56
N PHE A 69 0.92 -8.52 -12.25
CA PHE A 69 -0.28 -9.04 -11.61
C PHE A 69 -1.55 -8.33 -12.07
N LEU A 70 -1.52 -7.02 -12.27
CA LEU A 70 -2.67 -6.27 -12.82
C LEU A 70 -3.01 -6.69 -14.24
N GLU A 71 -2.01 -6.98 -15.07
CA GLU A 71 -2.22 -7.39 -16.45
C GLU A 71 -2.68 -8.84 -16.59
N ARG A 72 -2.10 -9.75 -15.80
CA ARG A 72 -2.18 -11.20 -16.06
C ARG A 72 -2.76 -12.01 -14.90
N GLY A 73 -2.99 -11.40 -13.74
CA GLY A 73 -3.40 -12.08 -12.52
C GLY A 73 -2.25 -12.87 -11.87
N MET A 74 -2.58 -13.86 -11.03
CA MET A 74 -1.58 -14.66 -10.32
C MET A 74 -0.75 -15.50 -11.29
N MET A 75 0.54 -15.18 -11.43
CA MET A 75 1.51 -15.97 -12.22
C MET A 75 1.65 -17.41 -11.71
N ILE A 76 1.37 -17.65 -10.42
CA ILE A 76 1.53 -18.95 -9.76
C ILE A 76 0.55 -20.01 -10.32
N ASP A 77 -0.59 -19.59 -10.85
CA ASP A 77 -1.63 -20.50 -11.35
C ASP A 77 -1.39 -20.92 -12.80
N ALA A 78 -0.33 -20.44 -13.45
CA ALA A 78 -0.07 -20.67 -14.88
C ALA A 78 1.35 -21.17 -15.18
N GLY A 79 1.47 -21.95 -16.26
CA GLY A 79 2.74 -22.36 -16.85
C GLY A 79 3.66 -23.14 -15.91
N GLU A 80 4.95 -22.83 -15.97
CA GLU A 80 5.99 -23.52 -15.19
C GLU A 80 5.85 -23.30 -13.67
N TYR A 81 5.31 -22.16 -13.24
CA TYR A 81 5.07 -21.89 -11.81
C TYR A 81 4.04 -22.84 -11.20
N ALA A 82 2.98 -23.19 -11.95
CA ALA A 82 2.00 -24.17 -11.50
C ALA A 82 2.59 -25.58 -11.34
N ARG A 83 3.68 -25.91 -12.04
CA ARG A 83 4.40 -27.17 -11.85
C ARG A 83 5.17 -27.19 -10.52
N LEU A 84 5.72 -26.04 -10.10
CA LEU A 84 6.49 -25.93 -8.86
C LEU A 84 5.66 -26.28 -7.62
N THR A 85 4.35 -26.01 -7.64
CA THR A 85 3.45 -26.38 -6.53
C THR A 85 3.25 -27.89 -6.39
N LYS A 86 3.59 -28.69 -7.42
CA LYS A 86 3.48 -30.15 -7.45
C LYS A 86 4.79 -30.88 -7.15
N LEU A 87 5.89 -30.15 -6.97
CA LEU A 87 7.18 -30.75 -6.67
C LEU A 87 7.15 -31.44 -5.30
N PRO A 88 7.71 -32.65 -5.16
CA PRO A 88 7.79 -33.32 -3.87
C PRO A 88 8.69 -32.53 -2.92
N TYR A 89 8.29 -32.42 -1.65
CA TYR A 89 9.14 -31.86 -0.61
C TYR A 89 10.34 -32.79 -0.37
N GLY A 90 11.56 -32.28 -0.51
CA GLY A 90 12.77 -33.08 -0.30
C GLY A 90 12.96 -33.51 1.16
N ILE A 91 12.89 -32.57 2.10
CA ILE A 91 12.91 -32.83 3.55
C ILE A 91 11.88 -31.92 4.19
N ARG A 92 10.89 -32.49 4.88
CA ARG A 92 9.90 -31.75 5.65
C ARG A 92 10.35 -31.71 7.11
N ARG A 93 10.66 -30.52 7.63
CA ARG A 93 10.93 -30.33 9.07
C ARG A 93 9.62 -30.03 9.78
N SER A 94 9.35 -30.79 10.85
CA SER A 94 8.26 -30.59 11.81
C SER A 94 8.68 -29.65 12.93
#